data_AF-A0A535H304-F1
#
_entry.id   AF-A0A535H304-F1
#
_cell.length_a   1.000
_cell.length_b   1.000
_cell.length_c   1.000
_cell.angle_alpha   90.00
_cell.angle_beta   90.00
_cell.angle_gamma   90.00
#
_symmetry.space_group_name_H-M   'P 1'
#
loop_
_entity.id
_entity.type
_entity.pdbx_description
1 polymer ?
#
loop_
_entity_poly.entity_id
_entity_poly.type
_entity_poly.pdbx_seq_one_letter_code
_entity_poly.pdbx_strand_id
1 'polypeptide(L)' 'MADTPPTEEQLRRLKNTVMGVGYRLSELARSGELHAGAATELASITRELNEAVGRLERLLAALHRDR' A
#
# COMPACT_ATOMS: atom_id res chain seq x y z
N MET A 1 -17.86 8.49 19.74
CA MET A 1 -16.85 8.35 18.67
C MET A 1 -17.62 7.87 17.45
N ALA A 2 -17.50 8.51 16.29
CA ALA A 2 -18.20 8.05 15.10
C ALA A 2 -17.60 6.70 14.70
N ASP A 3 -18.44 5.66 14.59
CA ASP A 3 -18.01 4.37 14.08
C ASP A 3 -17.61 4.53 12.62
N THR A 4 -16.31 4.40 12.34
CA THR A 4 -15.80 4.37 10.97
C THR A 4 -16.45 3.19 10.23
N PRO A 5 -17.02 3.40 9.03
CA PRO A 5 -17.55 2.31 8.22
C PRO A 5 -16.54 1.16 8.12
N PRO A 6 -16.95 -0.11 8.27
CA PRO A 6 -16.02 -1.25 8.27
C PRO A 6 -15.06 -1.25 7.06
N THR A 7 -15.54 -0.80 5.91
CA THR A 7 -14.77 -0.72 4.66
C THR A 7 -13.70 0.37 4.68
N GLU A 8 -13.96 1.51 5.31
CA GLU A 8 -12.96 2.58 5.47
C GLU A 8 -11.87 2.17 6.46
N GLU A 9 -12.23 1.48 7.54
CA GLU A 9 -11.27 0.92 8.49
C GLU A 9 -10.41 -0.18 7.84
N GLN A 10 -11.00 -1.04 7.02
CA GLN A 10 -10.26 -2.04 6.25
C GLN A 10 -9.28 -1.39 5.25
N LEU A 11 -9.71 -0.35 4.53
CA LEU A 11 -8.83 0.40 3.62
C LEU A 11 -7.67 1.06 4.38
N ARG A 12 -7.95 1.67 5.54
CA ARG A 12 -6.93 2.28 6.40
C ARG A 12 -5.90 1.26 6.86
N ARG A 13 -6.33 0.07 7.31
CA ARG A 13 -5.45 -1.03 7.70
C ARG A 13 -4.57 -1.48 6.54
N LEU A 14 -5.17 -1.66 5.35
CA LEU A 14 -4.43 -2.05 4.15
C LEU A 14 -3.35 -1.01 3.78
N LYS A 15 -3.70 0.28 3.76
CA LYS A 15 -2.76 1.38 3.51
C LYS A 15 -1.58 1.35 4.49
N ASN A 16 -1.88 1.17 5.79
CA ASN A 16 -0.85 1.08 6.82
C ASN A 16 0.07 -0.14 6.63
N THR A 17 -0.50 -1.29 6.28
CA THR A 17 0.28 -2.50 6.00
C THR A 17 1.20 -2.31 4.79
N VAL A 18 0.67 -1.79 3.67
CA VAL A 18 1.46 -1.56 2.46
C VAL A 18 2.57 -0.54 2.71
N MET A 19 2.28 0.54 3.45
CA MET A 19 3.28 1.53 3.83
C MET A 19 4.38 0.92 4.72
N GLY A 20 4.02 0.16 5.75
CA GLY A 20 4.97 -0.46 6.67
C GLY A 20 5.82 -1.57 6.02
N VAL A 21 5.25 -2.32 5.08
CA VAL A 21 6.01 -3.28 4.26
C VAL A 21 6.95 -2.54 3.30
N GLY A 22 6.46 -1.54 2.57
CA GLY A 22 7.27 -0.75 1.65
C GLY A 22 8.45 -0.06 2.34
N TYR A 23 8.25 0.48 3.54
CA TYR A 23 9.34 1.03 4.35
C TYR A 23 10.43 -0.01 4.65
N ARG A 24 10.05 -1.21 5.12
CA ARG A 24 11.01 -2.29 5.43
C ARG A 24 11.73 -2.80 4.17
N LEU A 25 11.05 -2.89 3.04
CA LEU A 25 11.67 -3.25 1.76
C LEU A 25 12.67 -2.18 1.30
N SER A 26 12.36 -0.90 1.51
CA SER A 26 13.27 0.21 1.23
C SER A 26 14.50 0.22 2.14
N GLU A 27 14.36 -0.15 3.42
CA GLU A 27 15.49 -0.36 4.33
C GLU A 27 16.37 -1.52 3.87
N LEU A 28 15.76 -2.66 3.50
CA LEU A 28 16.47 -3.83 2.99
C LEU A 28 17.21 -3.54 1.66
N ALA A 29 16.62 -2.74 0.78
CA ALA A 29 17.29 -2.32 -0.44
C ALA A 29 18.50 -1.41 -0.18
N ARG A 30 18.45 -0.62 0.90
CA ARG A 30 19.53 0.30 1.30
C ARG A 30 20.65 -0.38 2.09
N SER A 31 20.39 -1.53 2.71
CA SER A 31 21.43 -2.27 3.46
C SER A 31 22.51 -2.87 2.55
N GLY A 32 22.25 -2.99 1.24
CA GLY A 32 23.18 -3.62 0.29
C GLY A 32 23.23 -5.14 0.41
N GLU A 33 22.36 -5.75 1.22
CA GLU A 33 22.24 -7.21 1.37
C GLU A 33 21.54 -7.87 0.17
N LEU A 34 20.93 -7.07 -0.70
CA LEU A 34 20.23 -7.54 -1.89
C LEU A 34 21.15 -7.67 -3.10
N HIS A 35 20.92 -8.70 -3.91
CA HIS A 35 21.48 -8.78 -5.25
C HIS A 35 21.04 -7.57 -6.10
N ALA A 36 21.90 -7.11 -7.01
CA ALA A 36 21.72 -5.84 -7.75
C ALA A 36 20.36 -5.71 -8.48
N GLY A 37 19.77 -6.82 -8.95
CA GLY A 37 18.44 -6.84 -9.56
C GLY A 37 17.27 -6.81 -8.56
N ALA A 38 17.45 -7.42 -7.39
CA ALA A 38 16.38 -7.60 -6.41
C ALA A 38 15.92 -6.27 -5.79
N ALA A 39 16.83 -5.32 -5.57
CA ALA A 39 16.47 -3.99 -5.07
C ALA A 39 15.54 -3.24 -6.04
N THR A 40 15.80 -3.34 -7.35
CA THR A 40 14.98 -2.71 -8.39
C THR A 40 13.61 -3.37 -8.50
N GLU A 41 13.55 -4.71 -8.46
CA GLU A 41 12.29 -5.45 -8.45
C GLU A 41 11.44 -5.12 -7.21
N LEU A 42 12.03 -5.06 -6.01
CA LEU A 42 11.32 -4.68 -4.79
C LEU A 42 10.77 -3.25 -4.85
N ALA A 43 11.50 -2.33 -5.47
CA ALA A 43 11.00 -0.97 -5.70
C ALA A 43 9.80 -0.97 -6.66
N SER A 44 9.84 -1.76 -7.74
CA SER A 44 8.71 -1.93 -8.68
C SER A 44 7.49 -2.50 -7.96
N ILE A 45 7.65 -3.60 -7.23
CA ILE A 45 6.57 -4.26 -6.49
C ILE A 45 5.96 -3.30 -5.46
N THR A 46 6.79 -2.56 -4.73
CA THR A 46 6.30 -1.57 -3.75
C THR A 46 5.48 -0.47 -4.43
N ARG A 47 5.90 -0.01 -5.61
CA ARG A 47 5.14 0.97 -6.41
C ARG A 47 3.81 0.39 -6.88
N GLU A 48 3.81 -0.81 -7.45
CA GLU A 48 2.60 -1.49 -7.94
C GLU A 48 1.57 -1.69 -6.82
N LEU A 49 2.02 -2.08 -5.62
CA LEU A 49 1.17 -2.20 -4.44
C LEU A 49 0.53 -0.86 -4.04
N ASN A 50 1.30 0.23 -4.02
CA ASN A 50 0.77 1.56 -3.73
C ASN A 50 -0.25 2.02 -4.78
N GLU A 51 0.02 1.77 -6.06
CA GLU A 51 -0.92 2.08 -7.15
C GLU A 51 -2.21 1.28 -7.04
N ALA A 52 -2.12 -0.02 -6.70
CA ALA A 52 -3.28 -0.89 -6.50
C ALA A 52 -4.15 -0.41 -5.32
N VAL A 53 -3.52 -0.04 -4.19
CA VAL A 53 -4.24 0.54 -3.04
C VAL A 53 -4.92 1.87 -3.42
N GLY A 54 -4.26 2.74 -4.17
CA GLY A 54 -4.86 3.98 -4.66
C GLY A 54 -6.02 3.75 -5.63
N ARG A 55 -5.96 2.71 -6.47
CA ARG A 55 -7.10 2.30 -7.31
C ARG A 55 -8.28 1.83 -6.45
N LEU A 56 -8.03 1.02 -5.43
CA LEU A 56 -9.06 0.56 -4.51
C LEU A 56 -9.73 1.72 -3.76
N GLU A 57 -8.95 2.67 -3.27
CA GLU A 57 -9.46 3.88 -2.62
C GLU A 57 -10.41 4.67 -3.53
N ARG A 58 -10.06 4.83 -4.82
CA ARG A 58 -10.93 5.49 -5.81
C ARG A 58 -12.21 4.71 -6.10
N LEU A 59 -12.13 3.38 -6.21
CA LEU A 59 -13.30 2.52 -6.43
C LEU A 59 -14.27 2.59 -5.25
N LEU A 60 -13.77 2.52 -4.02
CA LEU A 60 -14.59 2.66 -2.81
C LEU A 60 -15.22 4.05 -2.72
N ALA A 61 -14.47 5.10 -3.05
CA ALA A 61 -15.00 6.47 -3.07
C ALA A 61 -16.07 6.68 -4.15
N ALA A 62 -16.04 5.94 -5.26
CA ALA A 62 -17.10 5.96 -6.27
C ALA A 62 -18.36 5.25 -5.75
N LEU A 63 -18.20 4.06 -5.16
CA LEU A 63 -19.32 3.31 -4.57
C LEU A 63 -20.03 4.06 -3.44
N HIS A 64 -19.31 4.87 -2.66
CA HIS A 64 -19.91 5.72 -1.61
C HIS A 64 -20.65 6.94 -2.17
N ARG A 65 -20.31 7.43 -3.38
CA ARG A 65 -21.01 8.55 -4.02
C ARG A 65 -22.31 8.15 -4.69
N ASP A 66 -22.37 6.92 -5.19
CA ASP A 66 -23.56 6.36 -5.84
C ASP A 66 -24.61 5.84 -4.84
N ARG A 67 -24.34 5.98 -3.53
CA ARG A 67 -25.17 5.47 -2.42
C ARG A 67 -25.84 6.60 -1.67
#